data_AF-A0A3B9Z926-F1
#
_entry.id   AF-A0A3B9Z926-F1
#
_cell.length_a   1.000
_cell.length_b   1.000
_cell.length_c   1.000
_cell.angle_alpha   90.00
_cell.angle_beta   90.00
_cell.angle_gamma   90.00
#
_symmetry.space_group_name_H-M   'P 1'
#
loop_
_entity.id
_entity.type
_entity.pdbx_description
1 polymer ?
#
loop_
_entity_poly.entity_id
_entity_poly.type
_entity_poly.pdbx_seq_one_letter_code
_entity_poly.pdbx_strand_id
1 'polypeptide(L)'
;MKSFENVYNTSKNVAINEQQKAFAADKAKLIAAIKHEYAVKDFNSLSEAERASYKSMLNEMWSSSTGITEKGVAFLNESKAVLTEQSTDEQIEKFFKKEFKACAENFISNAVQGKECGCCKEIKAKVEEYTKKKLSNKVAKQWMYAVCCDYIGSKIKSVKF
;
A
#
# COMPACT_ATOMS: atom_id res chain seq x y z
N MET A 1 53.64 -7.51 -8.10
CA MET A 1 52.54 -6.71 -7.50
C MET A 1 51.46 -6.51 -8.56
N LYS A 2 50.17 -6.72 -8.23
CA LYS A 2 49.08 -6.38 -9.17
C LYS A 2 49.08 -4.86 -9.39
N SER A 3 48.87 -4.39 -10.61
CA SER A 3 48.77 -2.96 -10.89
C SER A 3 47.58 -2.35 -10.14
N PHE A 4 47.70 -1.08 -9.76
CA PHE A 4 46.61 -0.33 -9.13
C PHE A 4 45.31 -0.41 -9.96
N GLU A 5 45.43 -0.29 -11.28
CA GLU A 5 44.34 -0.47 -12.25
C GLU A 5 43.58 -1.80 -12.07
N ASN A 6 44.33 -2.90 -11.90
CA ASN A 6 43.74 -4.23 -11.72
C ASN A 6 43.05 -4.35 -10.36
N VAL A 7 43.62 -3.78 -9.30
CA VAL A 7 43.02 -3.79 -7.95
C VAL A 7 41.75 -2.92 -7.92
N TYR A 8 41.79 -1.75 -8.56
CA TYR A 8 40.66 -0.84 -8.68
C TYR A 8 39.51 -1.46 -9.48
N ASN A 9 39.79 -2.00 -10.66
CA ASN A 9 38.77 -2.66 -11.49
C ASN A 9 38.16 -3.89 -10.80
N THR A 10 38.98 -4.67 -10.07
CA THR A 10 38.46 -5.79 -9.28
C THR A 10 37.51 -5.30 -8.18
N SER A 11 37.91 -4.27 -7.42
CA SER A 11 37.11 -3.71 -6.33
C SER A 11 35.81 -3.07 -6.83
N LYS A 12 35.87 -2.35 -7.96
CA LYS A 12 34.69 -1.80 -8.64
C LYS A 12 33.69 -2.88 -9.03
N ASN A 13 34.16 -3.97 -9.63
CA ASN A 13 33.30 -5.08 -10.03
C ASN A 13 32.68 -5.81 -8.82
N VAL A 14 33.43 -5.95 -7.72
CA VAL A 14 32.89 -6.48 -6.47
C VAL A 14 31.78 -5.59 -5.94
N ALA A 15 31.99 -4.27 -5.86
CA ALA A 15 30.98 -3.33 -5.39
C ALA A 15 29.70 -3.33 -6.25
N ILE A 16 29.83 -3.40 -7.58
CA ILE A 16 28.68 -3.50 -8.50
C ILE A 16 27.90 -4.80 -8.24
N ASN A 17 28.60 -5.92 -8.09
CA ASN A 17 27.96 -7.22 -7.83
C ASN A 17 27.25 -7.25 -6.47
N GLU A 18 27.84 -6.65 -5.43
CA GLU A 18 27.21 -6.52 -4.11
C GLU A 18 25.96 -5.65 -4.16
N GLN A 19 26.01 -4.53 -4.89
CA GLN A 19 24.86 -3.66 -5.10
C GLN A 19 23.71 -4.37 -5.83
N GLN A 20 24.02 -5.13 -6.89
CA GLN A 20 23.02 -5.91 -7.61
C GLN A 20 22.37 -6.99 -6.75
N LYS A 21 23.16 -7.65 -5.89
CA LYS A 21 22.63 -8.62 -4.90
C LYS A 21 21.69 -7.95 -3.90
N ALA A 22 22.05 -6.76 -3.41
CA ALA A 22 21.19 -5.98 -2.52
C ALA A 22 19.85 -5.62 -3.21
N PHE A 23 19.91 -5.12 -4.45
CA PHE A 23 18.71 -4.77 -5.21
C PHE A 23 17.80 -5.98 -5.47
N ALA A 24 18.37 -7.15 -5.73
CA ALA A 24 17.62 -8.39 -5.89
C ALA A 24 16.95 -8.83 -4.58
N ALA A 25 17.65 -8.71 -3.44
CA ALA A 25 17.11 -9.02 -2.12
C ALA A 25 15.94 -8.08 -1.76
N ASP A 26 16.07 -6.79 -2.02
CA ASP A 26 15.00 -5.81 -1.77
C ASP A 26 13.78 -6.05 -2.65
N LYS A 27 14.00 -6.38 -3.92
CA LYS A 27 12.91 -6.77 -4.83
C LYS A 27 12.16 -7.99 -4.30
N ALA A 28 12.87 -9.01 -3.80
CA ALA A 28 12.25 -10.20 -3.25
C ALA A 28 11.41 -9.89 -2.00
N LYS A 29 11.89 -9.01 -1.12
CA LYS A 29 11.12 -8.54 0.05
C LYS A 29 9.83 -7.82 -0.36
N LEU A 30 9.90 -6.91 -1.33
CA LEU A 30 8.73 -6.21 -1.85
C LEU A 30 7.71 -7.19 -2.44
N ILE A 31 8.15 -8.14 -3.26
CA ILE A 31 7.27 -9.16 -3.82
C ILE A 31 6.57 -9.96 -2.72
N ALA A 32 7.30 -10.40 -1.69
CA ALA A 32 6.72 -11.12 -0.57
C ALA A 32 5.68 -10.29 0.19
N ALA A 33 5.98 -9.02 0.45
CA ALA A 33 5.08 -8.09 1.13
C ALA A 33 3.81 -7.79 0.31
N ILE A 34 3.92 -7.59 -1.00
CA ILE A 34 2.76 -7.41 -1.89
C ILE A 34 1.90 -8.68 -1.89
N LYS A 35 2.51 -9.86 -2.01
CA LYS A 35 1.78 -11.14 -1.96
C LYS A 35 1.03 -11.31 -0.65
N HIS A 36 1.65 -10.93 0.47
CA HIS A 36 1.01 -10.98 1.78
C HIS A 36 -0.15 -9.99 1.90
N GLU A 37 0.06 -8.72 1.57
CA GLU A 37 -0.97 -7.67 1.71
C GLU A 37 -2.19 -7.93 0.83
N TYR A 38 -1.99 -8.50 -0.37
CA TYR A 38 -3.07 -8.77 -1.34
C TYR A 38 -3.45 -10.25 -1.44
N ALA A 39 -2.98 -11.11 -0.54
CA ALA A 39 -3.26 -12.55 -0.51
C ALA A 39 -3.00 -13.29 -1.85
N VAL A 40 -1.98 -12.85 -2.59
CA VAL A 40 -1.62 -13.43 -3.90
C VAL A 40 -0.78 -14.67 -3.70
N LYS A 41 -1.34 -15.84 -4.04
CA LYS A 41 -0.58 -17.11 -4.06
C LYS A 41 0.40 -17.15 -5.23
N ASP A 42 -0.13 -17.00 -6.44
CA ASP A 42 0.66 -17.00 -7.68
C ASP A 42 0.25 -15.84 -8.60
N PHE A 43 1.24 -15.24 -9.25
CA PHE A 43 1.02 -14.17 -10.22
C PHE A 43 0.18 -14.66 -11.42
N ASN A 44 0.34 -15.92 -11.82
CA ASN A 44 -0.45 -16.49 -12.91
C ASN A 44 -1.90 -16.78 -12.53
N SER A 45 -2.23 -16.79 -11.23
CA SER A 45 -3.61 -16.94 -10.77
C SER A 45 -4.40 -15.64 -10.76
N LEU A 46 -3.72 -14.49 -10.92
CA LEU A 46 -4.34 -13.17 -10.97
C LEU A 46 -5.05 -12.93 -12.30
N SER A 47 -6.16 -12.20 -12.25
CA SER A 47 -6.82 -11.60 -13.41
C SER A 47 -5.91 -10.59 -14.11
N GLU A 48 -6.24 -10.21 -15.34
CA GLU A 48 -5.44 -9.25 -16.10
C GLU A 48 -5.33 -7.88 -15.39
N ALA A 49 -6.44 -7.40 -14.81
CA ALA A 49 -6.47 -6.16 -14.04
C ALA A 49 -5.58 -6.23 -12.79
N GLU A 50 -5.63 -7.33 -12.04
CA GLU A 50 -4.79 -7.53 -10.85
C GLU A 50 -3.30 -7.64 -11.23
N ARG A 51 -2.98 -8.28 -12.35
CA ARG A 51 -1.60 -8.34 -12.88
C ARG A 51 -1.10 -6.96 -13.27
N ALA A 52 -1.93 -6.14 -13.91
CA ALA A 52 -1.60 -4.77 -14.28
C ALA A 52 -1.35 -3.92 -13.03
N SER A 53 -2.24 -3.98 -12.04
CA SER A 53 -2.09 -3.33 -10.73
C SER A 53 -0.80 -3.76 -10.04
N TYR A 54 -0.55 -5.08 -9.95
CA TYR A 54 0.66 -5.63 -9.32
C TYR A 54 1.94 -5.11 -9.97
N LYS A 55 2.01 -5.12 -11.30
CA LYS A 55 3.17 -4.62 -12.05
C LYS A 55 3.37 -3.11 -11.81
N SER A 56 2.29 -2.34 -11.84
CA SER A 56 2.33 -0.90 -11.60
C SER A 56 2.86 -0.59 -10.19
N MET A 57 2.32 -1.24 -9.16
CA MET A 57 2.79 -1.11 -7.79
C MET A 57 4.28 -1.45 -7.64
N LEU A 58 4.72 -2.58 -8.21
CA LEU A 58 6.12 -3.00 -8.13
C LEU A 58 7.06 -1.99 -8.79
N ASN A 59 6.67 -1.44 -9.95
CA ASN A 59 7.47 -0.45 -10.68
C ASN A 59 7.55 0.90 -9.95
N GLU A 60 6.53 1.28 -9.18
CA GLU A 60 6.58 2.49 -8.35
C GLU A 60 7.46 2.33 -7.10
N MET A 61 7.56 1.10 -6.59
CA MET A 61 8.31 0.78 -5.37
C MET A 61 9.76 0.35 -5.61
N TRP A 62 10.10 -0.03 -6.85
CA TRP A 62 11.42 -0.57 -7.18
C TRP A 62 11.80 -0.31 -8.63
N SER A 63 13.06 0.01 -8.87
CA SER A 63 13.67 0.09 -10.20
C SER A 63 14.97 -0.70 -10.28
N SER A 64 15.32 -1.16 -11.48
CA SER A 64 16.58 -1.88 -11.70
C SER A 64 17.82 -0.98 -11.62
N SER A 65 17.66 0.34 -11.80
CA SER A 65 18.76 1.30 -11.81
C SER A 65 19.04 1.90 -10.44
N THR A 66 17.99 2.16 -9.66
CA THR A 66 18.08 2.83 -8.34
C THR A 66 17.78 1.92 -7.16
N GLY A 67 17.22 0.73 -7.39
CA GLY A 67 16.81 -0.18 -6.32
C GLY A 67 15.44 0.20 -5.74
N ILE A 68 15.28 0.03 -4.43
CA ILE A 68 14.03 0.37 -3.73
C ILE A 68 13.81 1.88 -3.66
N THR A 69 12.60 2.34 -3.96
CA THR A 69 12.22 3.75 -3.88
C THR A 69 11.72 4.11 -2.48
N GLU A 70 11.56 5.40 -2.18
CA GLU A 70 10.96 5.85 -0.91
C GLU A 70 9.56 5.26 -0.67
N LYS A 71 8.74 5.13 -1.73
CA LYS A 71 7.43 4.46 -1.67
C LYS A 71 7.58 2.99 -1.27
N GLY A 72 8.59 2.31 -1.82
CA GLY A 72 8.90 0.92 -1.46
C GLY A 72 9.36 0.77 -0.01
N VAL A 73 10.20 1.68 0.48
CA VAL A 73 10.62 1.71 1.89
C VAL A 73 9.42 1.94 2.81
N ALA A 74 8.56 2.90 2.49
CA ALA A 74 7.34 3.15 3.25
C ALA A 74 6.38 1.94 3.24
N PHE A 75 6.24 1.25 2.10
CA PHE A 75 5.44 0.03 2.01
C PHE A 75 5.98 -1.07 2.92
N LEU A 76 7.30 -1.32 2.89
CA LEU A 76 7.93 -2.37 3.71
C LEU A 76 7.85 -2.07 5.21
N ASN A 77 8.10 -0.82 5.62
CA ASN A 77 8.19 -0.45 7.03
C ASN A 77 6.84 -0.16 7.66
N GLU A 78 5.93 0.48 6.92
CA GLU A 78 4.67 0.98 7.46
C GLU A 78 3.47 0.15 7.01
N SER A 79 3.68 -0.84 6.11
CA SER A 79 2.59 -1.61 5.48
C SER A 79 1.49 -0.69 4.89
N LYS A 80 1.89 0.52 4.46
CA LYS A 80 1.00 1.49 3.83
C LYS A 80 0.60 0.94 2.48
N ALA A 81 -0.66 0.57 2.31
CA ALA A 81 -1.14 0.10 1.01
C ALA A 81 -0.89 1.17 -0.05
N VAL A 82 -0.16 0.82 -1.12
CA VAL A 82 0.14 1.75 -2.21
C VAL A 82 -0.98 1.62 -3.24
N LEU A 83 -1.77 2.68 -3.38
CA LEU A 83 -2.67 2.81 -4.52
C LEU A 83 -1.90 3.39 -5.71
N THR A 84 -2.21 2.90 -6.89
CA THR A 84 -1.74 3.42 -8.18
C THR A 84 -2.92 3.63 -9.10
N GLU A 85 -2.69 4.24 -10.27
CA GLU A 85 -3.73 4.43 -11.29
C GLU A 85 -4.38 3.11 -11.75
N GLN A 86 -3.62 2.02 -11.68
CA GLN A 86 -4.06 0.69 -12.08
C GLN A 86 -4.69 -0.10 -10.93
N SER A 87 -4.82 0.48 -9.73
CA SER A 87 -5.47 -0.21 -8.61
C SER A 87 -6.90 -0.63 -8.95
N THR A 88 -7.24 -1.86 -8.54
CA THR A 88 -8.59 -2.42 -8.68
C THR A 88 -9.55 -1.80 -7.65
N ASP A 89 -10.85 -1.88 -7.91
CA ASP A 89 -11.86 -1.31 -7.00
C ASP A 89 -11.80 -1.97 -5.61
N GLU A 90 -11.47 -3.26 -5.54
CA GLU A 90 -11.28 -4.00 -4.29
C GLU A 90 -10.08 -3.49 -3.48
N GLN A 91 -8.98 -3.15 -4.15
CA GLN A 91 -7.80 -2.56 -3.52
C GLN A 91 -8.10 -1.16 -2.99
N ILE A 92 -8.85 -0.38 -3.77
CA ILE A 92 -9.31 0.96 -3.39
C ILE A 92 -10.23 0.88 -2.17
N GLU A 93 -11.19 -0.03 -2.18
CA GLU A 93 -12.09 -0.26 -1.04
C GLU A 93 -11.31 -0.67 0.21
N LYS A 94 -10.38 -1.62 0.08
CA LYS A 94 -9.56 -2.10 1.20
C LYS A 94 -8.71 -0.97 1.79
N PHE A 95 -8.06 -0.17 0.94
CA PHE A 95 -7.31 1.01 1.36
C PHE A 95 -8.21 1.99 2.11
N PHE A 96 -9.35 2.36 1.51
CA PHE A 96 -10.30 3.31 2.10
C PHE A 96 -10.77 2.85 3.49
N LYS A 97 -11.16 1.57 3.62
CA LYS A 97 -11.63 1.01 4.89
C LYS A 97 -10.51 0.96 5.95
N LYS A 98 -9.28 0.62 5.56
CA LYS A 98 -8.12 0.57 6.47
C LYS A 98 -7.81 1.97 7.03
N GLU A 99 -7.76 2.98 6.17
CA GLU A 99 -7.55 4.38 6.57
C GLU A 99 -8.71 4.90 7.43
N PHE A 100 -9.95 4.63 7.02
CA PHE A 100 -11.12 5.14 7.75
C PHE A 100 -11.28 4.49 9.12
N LYS A 101 -10.86 3.23 9.28
CA LYS A 101 -10.89 2.53 10.57
C LYS A 101 -10.07 3.26 11.64
N ALA A 102 -8.97 3.92 11.27
CA ALA A 102 -8.15 4.70 12.19
C ALA A 102 -8.88 5.96 12.73
N CYS A 103 -9.84 6.50 11.97
CA CYS A 103 -10.65 7.66 12.38
C CYS A 103 -12.10 7.34 12.75
N ALA A 104 -12.51 6.06 12.70
CA ALA A 104 -13.90 5.64 12.89
C ALA A 104 -14.46 6.02 14.27
N GLU A 105 -13.66 5.91 15.32
CA GLU A 105 -14.04 6.29 16.68
C GLU A 105 -14.33 7.79 16.80
N ASN A 106 -13.41 8.62 16.30
CA ASN A 106 -13.59 10.08 16.27
C ASN A 106 -14.80 10.48 15.42
N PHE A 107 -15.00 9.80 14.29
CA PHE A 107 -16.16 10.02 13.43
C PHE A 107 -17.47 9.75 14.17
N ILE A 108 -17.58 8.61 14.85
CA ILE A 108 -18.79 8.24 15.60
C ILE A 108 -19.03 9.20 16.77
N SER A 109 -17.98 9.54 17.53
CA SER A 109 -18.09 10.51 18.63
C SER A 109 -18.58 11.87 18.14
N ASN A 110 -18.02 12.38 17.03
CA ASN A 110 -18.47 13.64 16.43
C ASN A 110 -19.91 13.55 15.92
N ALA A 111 -20.30 12.43 15.31
CA ALA A 111 -21.65 12.21 14.83
C ALA A 111 -22.69 12.25 15.96
N VAL A 112 -22.39 11.63 17.12
CA VAL A 112 -23.25 11.68 18.31
C VAL A 112 -23.36 13.10 18.87
N GLN A 113 -22.28 13.90 18.77
CA GLN A 113 -22.24 15.30 19.21
C GLN A 113 -22.79 16.29 18.17
N GLY A 114 -23.26 15.83 17.00
CA GLY A 114 -23.73 16.70 15.92
C GLY A 114 -22.62 17.52 15.24
N LYS A 115 -21.35 17.11 15.35
CA LYS A 115 -20.18 17.77 14.76
C LYS A 115 -19.77 17.12 13.43
N GLU A 116 -19.21 17.91 12.52
CA GLU A 116 -18.65 17.39 11.26
C GLU A 116 -17.28 16.72 11.46
N CYS A 117 -16.99 15.64 10.71
CA CYS A 117 -15.67 15.02 10.57
C CYS A 117 -15.19 15.18 9.12
N GLY A 118 -14.04 15.82 8.90
CA GLY A 118 -13.40 15.95 7.57
C GLY A 118 -12.84 14.63 7.03
N CYS A 119 -12.75 13.63 7.90
CA CYS A 119 -12.08 12.34 7.75
C CYS A 119 -12.42 11.61 6.43
N CYS A 120 -13.71 11.54 6.09
CA CYS A 120 -14.16 10.92 4.84
C CYS A 120 -13.75 11.72 3.59
N LYS A 121 -13.79 13.05 3.65
CA LYS A 121 -13.39 13.93 2.54
C LYS A 121 -11.88 13.81 2.29
N GLU A 122 -11.07 13.77 3.35
CA GLU A 122 -9.62 13.65 3.27
C GLU A 122 -9.20 12.30 2.68
N ILE A 123 -9.75 11.18 3.16
CA ILE A 123 -9.42 9.85 2.65
C ILE A 123 -9.87 9.72 1.20
N LYS A 124 -11.06 10.24 0.87
CA LYS A 124 -11.54 10.29 -0.52
C LYS A 124 -10.54 11.06 -1.41
N ALA A 125 -10.13 12.26 -1.00
CA ALA A 125 -9.19 13.08 -1.77
C ALA A 125 -7.87 12.33 -2.04
N LYS A 126 -7.33 11.64 -1.02
CA LYS A 126 -6.13 10.80 -1.19
C LYS A 126 -6.32 9.67 -2.20
N VAL A 127 -7.46 8.97 -2.15
CA VAL A 127 -7.78 7.90 -3.12
C VAL A 127 -7.83 8.46 -4.54
N GLU A 128 -8.51 9.60 -4.74
CA GLU A 128 -8.61 10.24 -6.06
C GLU A 128 -7.25 10.77 -6.55
N GLU A 129 -6.39 11.24 -5.64
CA GLU A 129 -5.03 11.68 -5.94
C GLU A 129 -4.15 10.51 -6.43
N TYR A 130 -4.19 9.36 -5.76
CA TYR A 130 -3.36 8.21 -6.09
C TYR A 130 -3.84 7.45 -7.32
N THR A 131 -5.15 7.32 -7.49
CA THR A 131 -5.73 6.51 -8.58
C THR A 131 -6.04 7.32 -9.82
N LYS A 132 -6.06 8.66 -9.71
CA LYS A 132 -6.61 9.57 -10.73
C LYS A 132 -8.05 9.27 -11.14
N LYS A 133 -8.76 8.43 -10.39
CA LYS A 133 -10.16 8.06 -10.60
C LYS A 133 -11.04 8.83 -9.62
N LYS A 134 -12.22 9.26 -10.08
CA LYS A 134 -13.22 9.88 -9.18
C LYS A 134 -13.96 8.81 -8.40
N LEU A 135 -14.00 8.96 -7.08
CA LEU A 135 -14.77 8.09 -6.20
C LEU A 135 -16.16 8.70 -5.96
N SER A 136 -17.20 7.93 -6.26
CA SER A 136 -18.58 8.36 -6.00
C SER A 136 -18.80 8.60 -4.51
N ASN A 137 -19.44 9.73 -4.16
CA ASN A 137 -19.83 10.03 -2.77
C ASN A 137 -20.73 8.94 -2.17
N LYS A 138 -21.55 8.28 -2.99
CA LYS A 138 -22.43 7.20 -2.54
C LYS A 138 -21.60 6.00 -2.09
N VAL A 139 -20.62 5.61 -2.91
CA VAL A 139 -19.73 4.46 -2.64
C VAL A 139 -18.87 4.73 -1.40
N ALA A 140 -18.23 5.91 -1.32
CA ALA A 140 -17.43 6.30 -0.16
C ALA A 140 -18.25 6.24 1.15
N LYS A 141 -19.50 6.75 1.14
CA LYS A 141 -20.40 6.67 2.30
C LYS A 141 -20.77 5.23 2.65
N GLN A 142 -21.03 4.37 1.66
CA GLN A 142 -21.33 2.95 1.91
C GLN A 142 -20.17 2.23 2.62
N TRP A 143 -18.94 2.43 2.15
CA TRP A 143 -17.76 1.85 2.80
C TRP A 143 -17.53 2.40 4.20
N MET A 144 -17.75 3.70 4.38
CA MET A 144 -17.67 4.36 5.68
C MET A 144 -18.65 3.77 6.70
N TYR A 145 -19.91 3.57 6.28
CA TYR A 145 -20.94 2.97 7.13
C TYR A 145 -20.61 1.52 7.46
N ALA A 146 -20.08 0.74 6.53
CA ALA A 146 -19.64 -0.62 6.81
C ALA A 146 -18.61 -0.67 7.96
N VAL A 147 -17.60 0.20 7.92
CA VAL A 147 -16.59 0.28 9.00
C VAL A 147 -17.21 0.74 10.32
N CYS A 148 -18.12 1.71 10.30
CA CYS A 148 -18.80 2.18 11.51
C CYS A 148 -19.67 1.08 12.14
N CYS A 149 -20.42 0.34 11.33
CA CYS A 149 -21.25 -0.78 11.78
C CYS A 149 -20.39 -1.86 12.45
N ASP A 150 -19.26 -2.22 11.84
CA ASP A 150 -18.33 -3.20 12.41
C ASP A 150 -17.75 -2.71 13.75
N TYR A 151 -17.36 -1.44 13.83
CA TYR A 151 -16.85 -0.83 15.05
C TYR A 151 -17.90 -0.86 16.17
N ILE A 152 -19.11 -0.36 15.91
CA ILE A 152 -20.21 -0.34 16.88
C ILE A 152 -20.57 -1.77 17.30
N GLY A 153 -20.70 -2.70 16.35
CA GLY A 153 -20.97 -4.10 16.63
C GLY A 153 -19.93 -4.75 17.53
N SER A 154 -18.64 -4.42 17.34
CA SER A 154 -17.56 -4.89 18.21
C SER A 154 -17.68 -4.36 19.65
N LYS A 155 -18.07 -3.09 19.80
CA LYS A 155 -18.27 -2.46 21.12
C LYS A 155 -19.49 -3.05 21.83
N ILE A 156 -20.60 -3.25 21.15
CA ILE A 156 -21.80 -3.89 21.72
C ILE A 156 -21.47 -5.30 22.22
N LYS A 157 -20.76 -6.10 21.42
CA LYS A 157 -20.33 -7.46 21.84
C LYS A 157 -19.37 -7.47 23.02
N SER A 158 -18.60 -6.39 23.21
CA SER A 158 -17.66 -6.28 24.34
C SER A 158 -18.34 -5.92 25.67
N VAL A 159 -19.57 -5.41 25.62
CA VAL A 159 -20.38 -5.19 26.83
C VAL A 159 -20.94 -6.53 27.27
N LYS A 160 -20.34 -7.12 28.31
CA LYS A 160 -20.93 -8.24 29.02
C LYS A 160 -22.06 -7.70 29.89
N PHE A 161 -23.29 -8.11 29.58
CA PHE A 161 -24.44 -7.94 30.48
C PHE A 161 -24.36 -8.94 31.63
#